data_AF-A0A497QG63-F1
#
_entry.id   AF-A0A497QG63-F1
#
_cell.length_a   1.000
_cell.length_b   1.000
_cell.length_c   1.000
_cell.angle_alpha   90.00
_cell.angle_beta   90.00
_cell.angle_gamma   90.00
#
_symmetry.space_group_name_H-M   'P 1'
#
loop_
_entity.id
_entity.type
_entity.pdbx_description
1 polymer ?
#
loop_
_entity_poly.entity_id
_entity_poly.type
_entity_poly.pdbx_seq_one_letter_code
_entity_poly.pdbx_strand_id
1 'polypeptide(L)'
;METKRVNKKWLEKKDLILVMDKFIKRDLIYDFFPTRVEEMNDKILLFNEFAGIEERIRDPGINYTEDNTPVFLHVERCCRQIIKNPKFY
;
A
#
# COMPACT_ATOMS: atom_id res chain seq x y z
N MET A 1 -18.83 -1.15 -7.31
CA MET A 1 -17.48 -1.73 -7.25
C MET A 1 -17.54 -2.99 -6.41
N GLU A 2 -16.96 -4.10 -6.87
CA GLU A 2 -16.79 -5.28 -6.02
C GLU A 2 -15.64 -5.05 -5.03
N THR A 3 -15.92 -5.18 -3.75
CA THR A 3 -14.88 -5.19 -2.71
C THR A 3 -14.42 -6.64 -2.48
N LYS A 4 -13.13 -6.90 -2.61
CA LYS A 4 -12.54 -8.23 -2.36
C LYS A 4 -11.68 -8.18 -1.10
N ARG A 5 -11.93 -9.12 -0.18
CA ARG A 5 -11.09 -9.29 1.02
C ARG A 5 -9.80 -10.01 0.64
N VAL A 6 -8.67 -9.47 1.08
CA VAL A 6 -7.36 -10.12 0.96
C VAL A 6 -7.35 -11.45 1.72
N ASN A 7 -6.60 -12.42 1.20
CA ASN A 7 -6.36 -13.70 1.88
C ASN A 7 -4.91 -14.14 1.65
N LYS A 8 -4.45 -15.09 2.49
CA LYS A 8 -3.07 -15.58 2.47
C LYS A 8 -2.60 -16.05 1.09
N LYS A 9 -3.39 -16.88 0.41
CA LYS A 9 -3.05 -17.43 -0.91
C LYS A 9 -2.86 -16.34 -1.97
N TRP A 10 -3.65 -15.27 -1.88
CA TRP A 10 -3.50 -14.13 -2.79
C TRP A 10 -2.22 -13.35 -2.50
N LEU A 11 -1.91 -13.10 -1.22
CA LEU A 11 -0.70 -12.38 -0.78
C LEU A 11 0.57 -13.14 -1.19
N GLU A 12 0.58 -14.47 -1.07
CA GLU A 12 1.71 -15.32 -1.46
C GLU A 12 2.06 -15.20 -2.94
N LYS A 13 1.06 -15.05 -3.82
CA LYS A 13 1.23 -15.00 -5.28
C LYS A 13 1.73 -13.66 -5.84
N LYS A 14 1.90 -12.63 -5.01
CA LYS A 14 2.35 -11.31 -5.46
C LYS A 14 3.86 -11.18 -5.38
N ASP A 15 4.47 -10.45 -6.30
CA ASP A 15 5.90 -10.12 -6.17
C ASP A 15 6.10 -8.89 -5.26
N LEU A 16 5.11 -7.99 -5.29
CA LEU A 16 5.10 -6.74 -4.53
C LEU A 16 3.67 -6.43 -4.06
N ILE A 17 3.55 -5.96 -2.82
CA ILE A 17 2.29 -5.52 -2.23
C ILE A 17 2.50 -4.13 -1.66
N LEU A 18 1.79 -3.15 -2.23
CA LEU A 18 1.84 -1.77 -1.76
C LEU A 18 0.59 -1.48 -0.94
N VAL A 19 0.79 -1.05 0.31
CA VAL A 19 -0.29 -0.74 1.25
C VAL A 19 -0.32 0.74 1.59
N MET A 20 -1.52 1.25 1.86
CA MET A 20 -1.73 2.68 2.07
C MET A 20 -1.27 3.18 3.44
N ASP A 21 -1.26 2.29 4.44
CA ASP A 21 -0.98 2.65 5.82
C ASP A 21 -0.17 1.57 6.56
N LYS A 22 0.61 2.02 7.55
CA LYS A 22 1.50 1.17 8.36
C LYS A 22 0.76 0.13 9.20
N PHE A 23 -0.46 0.41 9.64
CA PHE A 23 -1.30 -0.53 10.38
C PHE A 23 -1.72 -1.66 9.45
N ILE A 24 -2.12 -1.36 8.20
CA ILE A 24 -2.41 -2.38 7.19
C ILE A 24 -1.16 -3.24 6.94
N LYS A 25 0.04 -2.63 6.78
CA LYS A 25 1.30 -3.39 6.63
C LYS A 25 1.49 -4.37 7.79
N ARG A 26 1.40 -3.86 9.02
CA ARG A 26 1.57 -4.65 10.24
C ARG A 26 0.58 -5.81 10.29
N ASP A 27 -0.70 -5.52 10.13
CA ASP A 27 -1.77 -6.52 10.26
C ASP A 27 -1.61 -7.61 9.17
N LEU A 28 -1.26 -7.24 7.93
CA LEU A 28 -0.98 -8.24 6.89
C LEU A 28 0.20 -9.17 7.26
N ILE A 29 1.26 -8.63 7.84
CA ILE A 29 2.45 -9.42 8.19
C ILE A 29 2.15 -10.33 9.38
N TYR A 30 1.66 -9.77 10.49
CA TYR A 30 1.52 -10.52 11.73
C TYR A 30 0.30 -11.46 11.72
N ASP A 31 -0.78 -11.12 11.02
CA ASP A 31 -1.97 -11.98 10.99
C ASP A 31 -1.82 -13.15 10.00
N PHE A 32 -1.13 -12.95 8.86
CA PHE A 32 -1.02 -13.98 7.83
C PHE A 32 0.35 -14.69 7.80
N PHE A 33 1.42 -14.01 8.25
CA PHE A 33 2.81 -14.46 8.13
C PHE A 33 3.67 -14.23 9.40
N PRO A 34 3.19 -14.63 10.59
CA PRO A 34 3.91 -14.35 11.85
C PRO A 34 5.31 -14.97 11.93
N THR A 35 5.60 -16.00 11.13
CA THR A 35 6.91 -16.68 11.08
C THR A 35 7.80 -16.24 9.92
N ARG A 36 7.33 -15.33 9.05
CA ARG A 36 8.06 -14.87 7.84
C ARG A 36 8.15 -13.33 7.80
N VAL A 37 8.26 -12.71 8.97
CA VAL A 37 8.21 -11.25 9.14
C VAL A 37 9.29 -10.54 8.30
N GLU A 38 10.52 -11.03 8.34
CA GLU A 38 11.64 -10.43 7.59
C GLU A 38 11.40 -10.49 6.08
N GLU A 39 11.10 -11.68 5.55
CA GLU A 39 10.79 -11.87 4.12
C GLU A 39 9.60 -11.00 3.66
N MET A 40 8.53 -10.96 4.45
CA MET A 40 7.34 -10.19 4.10
C MET A 40 7.53 -8.69 4.24
N ASN A 41 8.50 -8.22 5.04
CA ASN A 41 8.83 -6.80 5.13
C ASN A 41 9.43 -6.25 3.84
N ASP A 42 10.13 -7.07 3.07
CA ASP A 42 10.69 -6.69 1.77
C ASP A 42 9.62 -6.67 0.67
N LYS A 43 8.58 -7.51 0.81
CA LYS A 43 7.50 -7.66 -0.17
C LYS A 43 6.30 -6.74 0.08
N ILE A 44 5.99 -6.44 1.34
CA ILE A 44 4.88 -5.58 1.74
C ILE A 44 5.45 -4.21 2.13
N LEU A 45 5.26 -3.22 1.26
CA LEU A 45 5.84 -1.89 1.40
C LEU A 45 4.75 -0.82 1.48
N LEU A 46 5.08 0.30 2.12
CA LEU A 46 4.18 1.46 2.15
C LEU A 46 4.19 2.14 0.78
N PHE A 47 3.00 2.41 0.25
CA PHE A 47 2.82 2.91 -1.10
C PHE A 47 3.49 4.28 -1.32
N ASN A 48 3.36 5.19 -0.36
CA ASN A 48 3.99 6.51 -0.42
C ASN A 48 5.53 6.43 -0.27
N GLU A 49 6.02 5.62 0.67
CA GLU A 49 7.46 5.45 0.89
C GLU A 49 8.13 4.81 -0.32
N PHE A 50 7.47 3.80 -0.92
CA PHE A 50 7.93 3.17 -2.15
C PHE A 50 7.96 4.14 -3.33
N ALA A 51 7.07 5.14 -3.35
CA ALA A 51 7.09 6.23 -4.31
C ALA A 51 8.15 7.31 -4.00
N GLY A 52 8.90 7.20 -2.90
CA GLY A 52 9.85 8.24 -2.45
C GLY A 52 9.17 9.50 -1.90
N ILE A 53 7.94 9.36 -1.37
CA ILE A 53 7.13 10.47 -0.87
C ILE A 53 6.87 10.26 0.62
N GLU A 54 7.39 11.19 1.43
CA GLU A 54 7.27 11.13 2.90
C GLU A 54 5.85 11.42 3.40
N GLU A 55 5.09 12.21 2.63
CA GLU A 55 3.73 12.57 2.98
C GLU A 55 2.82 11.33 2.97
N ARG A 56 2.10 11.13 4.08
CA ARG A 56 1.18 10.00 4.26
C ARG A 56 -0.12 10.24 3.52
N ILE A 57 -0.68 9.17 2.97
CA ILE A 57 -2.05 9.17 2.46
C ILE A 57 -2.99 9.26 3.66
N ARG A 58 -3.82 10.31 3.68
CA ARG A 58 -4.89 10.43 4.67
C ARG A 58 -5.98 9.43 4.33
N ASP A 59 -6.49 8.74 5.35
CA ASP A 59 -7.69 7.94 5.22
C ASP A 59 -8.89 8.90 5.05
N PRO A 60 -9.60 8.88 3.91
CA PRO A 60 -10.77 9.72 3.70
C PRO A 60 -11.96 9.31 4.59
N GLY A 61 -11.87 8.18 5.31
CA GLY A 61 -12.90 7.67 6.19
C GLY A 61 -14.20 7.32 5.46
N ILE A 62 -15.31 7.29 6.21
CA ILE A 62 -16.66 7.00 5.68
C ILE A 62 -17.35 8.31 5.21
N ASN A 63 -16.77 9.47 5.54
CA ASN A 63 -17.40 10.76 5.29
C ASN A 63 -17.06 11.30 3.90
N TYR A 64 -17.74 10.78 2.89
CA TYR A 64 -17.62 11.24 1.50
C TYR A 64 -18.12 12.68 1.25
N THR A 65 -18.51 13.41 2.31
CA THR A 65 -18.86 14.83 2.21
C THR A 65 -17.63 15.74 2.28
N GLU A 66 -16.48 15.22 2.71
CA GLU A 66 -15.20 15.95 2.67
C GLU A 66 -14.58 15.92 1.27
N ASP A 67 -13.87 16.99 0.92
CA ASP A 67 -13.13 17.05 -0.35
C ASP A 67 -11.98 16.05 -0.35
N ASN A 68 -12.18 14.96 -1.10
CA ASN A 68 -11.21 13.88 -1.25
C ASN A 68 -10.19 14.14 -2.39
N THR A 69 -10.30 15.26 -3.11
CA THR A 69 -9.36 15.64 -4.16
C THR A 69 -7.90 15.54 -3.73
N PRO A 70 -7.49 15.97 -2.52
CA PRO A 70 -6.11 15.83 -2.06
C PRO A 70 -5.63 14.37 -2.03
N VAL A 71 -6.49 13.42 -1.66
CA VAL A 71 -6.15 11.98 -1.62
C VAL A 71 -5.89 11.47 -3.03
N PHE A 72 -6.76 11.81 -3.98
CA PHE A 72 -6.60 11.41 -5.38
C PHE A 72 -5.31 11.97 -6.00
N LEU A 73 -5.05 13.26 -5.80
CA LEU A 73 -3.83 13.92 -6.31
C LEU A 73 -2.57 13.30 -5.70
N HIS A 74 -2.62 12.95 -4.41
CA HIS A 74 -1.50 12.28 -3.76
C HIS A 74 -1.24 10.89 -4.31
N VAL A 75 -2.30 10.09 -4.49
CA VAL A 75 -2.20 8.75 -5.09
C VAL A 75 -1.65 8.83 -6.51
N GLU A 76 -2.13 9.77 -7.32
CA GLU A 76 -1.63 9.99 -8.68
C GLU A 76 -0.14 10.35 -8.68
N ARG A 77 0.27 11.25 -7.79
CA ARG A 77 1.68 11.64 -7.63
C ARG A 77 2.56 10.44 -7.28
N CYS A 78 2.12 9.60 -6.34
CA CYS A 78 2.83 8.36 -5.98
C CYS A 78 2.96 7.41 -7.17
N CYS A 79 1.86 7.12 -7.89
CA CYS A 79 1.87 6.26 -9.07
C CYS A 79 2.87 6.75 -10.13
N ARG A 80 2.88 8.06 -10.41
CA ARG A 80 3.80 8.66 -11.38
C ARG A 80 5.27 8.47 -10.98
N GLN A 81 5.61 8.56 -9.69
CA GLN A 81 6.98 8.32 -9.22
C GLN A 81 7.36 6.85 -9.30
N ILE A 82 6.46 5.94 -8.93
CA ILE A 82 6.70 4.49 -9.00
C ILE A 82 7.00 4.05 -10.43
N ILE A 83 6.18 4.47 -11.40
CA ILE A 83 6.36 4.12 -12.82
C ILE A 83 7.65 4.70 -13.39
N LYS A 84 8.05 5.90 -12.95
CA LYS A 84 9.29 6.55 -13.39
C LYS A 84 10.55 5.98 -12.74
N ASN A 85 10.42 5.13 -11.72
CA ASN A 85 11.56 4.68 -10.95
C ASN A 85 12.39 3.67 -11.76
N PRO A 86 13.65 3.99 -12.12
CA PRO A 86 14.48 3.15 -12.97
C PRO A 86 14.90 1.82 -12.31
N LYS A 87 14.66 1.62 -11.02
CA LYS A 87 14.89 0.32 -10.35
C LYS A 87 14.02 -0.82 -10.90
N PHE A 88 13.04 -0.53 -11.76
CA PHE A 88 12.12 -1.51 -12.33
C PHE A 88 12.26 -1.68 -13.85
N TYR A 89 13.28 -1.06 -14.48
CA TYR A 89 13.66 -1.25 -15.87
C TYR A 89 14.94 -2.09 -15.99
#